data_AF-A0A3B8P8U9-F1
#
_entry.id   AF-A0A3B8P8U9-F1
#
_cell.length_a   1.000
_cell.length_b   1.000
_cell.length_c   1.000
_cell.angle_alpha   90.00
_cell.angle_beta   90.00
_cell.angle_gamma   90.00
#
_symmetry.space_group_name_H-M   'P 1'
#
loop_
_entity.id
_entity.type
_entity.pdbx_description
1 polymer ?
#
loop_
_entity_poly.entity_id
_entity_poly.type
_entity_poly.pdbx_seq_one_letter_code
_entity_poly.pdbx_strand_id
1 'polypeptide(L)'
;MAAEIQDSRSARFALRCSNWAERWFPDSWVFAALAVLLVCIGALAMGAKPTDTAKAFGDGFWSLIPFTMQMAFVVIGGYVVASSPPAARLIDRLARIPSNGRSAVCWVALISMLASLLNWGLSLVFGGLLVRALARRTDLKMDYRAAGAAAYLGLGAVWALGLSSSAAQLQANP
;
A
#
# COMPACT_ATOMS: atom_id res chain seq x y z
N MET A 1 11.69 23.48 -19.71
CA MET A 1 10.89 23.27 -18.48
C MET A 1 10.83 21.80 -18.04
N ALA A 2 10.65 20.81 -18.93
CA ALA A 2 10.73 19.39 -18.54
C ALA A 2 12.15 18.91 -18.18
N ALA A 3 13.20 19.50 -18.79
CA ALA A 3 14.60 19.17 -18.54
C ALA A 3 15.12 19.65 -17.16
N GLU A 4 14.55 20.71 -16.58
CA GLU A 4 15.02 21.27 -15.28
C GLU A 4 14.58 20.45 -14.06
N ILE A 5 13.48 19.69 -14.16
CA ILE A 5 12.94 18.93 -13.02
C ILE A 5 13.81 17.69 -12.71
N GLN A 6 14.58 17.20 -13.69
CA GLN A 6 15.54 16.11 -13.51
C GLN A 6 16.76 16.49 -12.65
N ASP A 7 17.01 17.78 -12.41
CA ASP A 7 18.26 18.26 -11.78
C ASP A 7 18.18 18.71 -10.31
N SER A 8 17.02 18.52 -9.67
CA SER A 8 16.92 18.73 -8.23
C SER A 8 17.75 17.70 -7.45
N ARG A 9 18.50 18.15 -6.42
CA ARG A 9 19.23 17.27 -5.50
C ARG A 9 18.33 16.19 -4.89
N SER A 10 17.07 16.51 -4.59
CA SER A 10 16.11 15.54 -4.04
C SER A 10 15.63 14.53 -5.08
N ALA A 11 15.49 14.94 -6.35
CA ALA A 11 15.17 14.03 -7.45
C ALA A 11 16.30 13.02 -7.69
N ARG A 12 17.55 13.49 -7.73
CA ARG A 12 18.72 12.61 -7.86
C ARG A 12 18.86 11.66 -6.68
N PHE A 13 18.61 12.13 -5.46
CA PHE A 13 18.61 11.27 -4.28
C PHE A 13 17.53 10.18 -4.37
N ALA A 14 16.29 10.55 -4.69
CA ALA A 14 15.20 9.59 -4.84
C ALA A 14 15.49 8.53 -5.91
N LEU A 15 16.02 8.93 -7.07
CA LEU A 15 16.42 8.00 -8.14
C LEU A 15 17.55 7.06 -7.69
N ARG A 16 18.53 7.56 -6.94
CA ARG A 16 19.60 6.70 -6.39
C ARG A 16 19.05 5.67 -5.41
N CYS A 17 18.12 6.06 -4.53
CA CYS A 17 17.44 5.13 -3.63
C CYS A 17 16.64 4.07 -4.40
N SER A 18 15.89 4.46 -5.43
CA SER A 18 15.14 3.53 -6.30
C SER A 18 16.07 2.53 -6.98
N ASN A 19 17.14 3.00 -7.65
CA ASN A 19 18.10 2.15 -8.34
C ASN A 19 18.83 1.18 -7.40
N TRP A 20 19.09 1.60 -6.17
CA TRP A 20 19.66 0.72 -5.15
C TRP A 20 18.65 -0.35 -4.73
N ALA A 21 17.41 0.03 -4.44
CA ALA A 21 16.35 -0.89 -4.05
C ALA A 21 16.04 -1.90 -5.17
N GLU A 22 15.85 -1.47 -6.41
CA GLU A 22 15.60 -2.36 -7.55
C GLU A 22 16.73 -3.37 -7.77
N ARG A 23 17.98 -3.01 -7.44
CA ARG A 23 19.14 -3.89 -7.64
C ARG A 23 19.37 -4.86 -6.49
N TRP A 24 19.03 -4.48 -5.26
CA TRP A 24 19.43 -5.21 -4.06
C TRP A 24 18.28 -5.72 -3.21
N PHE A 25 17.07 -5.20 -3.38
CA PHE A 25 15.92 -5.64 -2.60
C PHE A 25 15.52 -7.05 -3.06
N PRO A 26 15.65 -8.07 -2.20
CA PRO A 26 15.37 -9.44 -2.60
C PRO A 26 13.89 -9.63 -2.92
N ASP A 27 13.61 -10.59 -3.78
CA ASP A 27 12.24 -11.02 -4.02
C ASP A 27 11.60 -11.54 -2.72
N SER A 28 10.31 -11.27 -2.52
CA SER A 28 9.57 -11.68 -1.32
C SER A 28 9.58 -13.20 -1.12
N TRP A 29 9.65 -13.97 -2.20
CA TRP A 29 9.79 -15.43 -2.14
C TRP A 29 11.08 -15.88 -1.44
N VAL A 30 12.19 -15.15 -1.63
CA VAL A 30 13.47 -15.47 -0.97
C VAL A 30 13.32 -15.39 0.55
N PHE A 31 12.66 -14.35 1.04
CA PHE A 31 12.39 -14.19 2.46
C PHE A 31 11.47 -15.29 2.99
N ALA A 32 10.44 -15.67 2.24
CA ALA A 32 9.55 -16.76 2.63
C ALA A 32 10.31 -18.10 2.71
N ALA A 33 11.12 -18.43 1.71
CA ALA A 33 11.92 -19.65 1.69
C ALA A 33 12.94 -19.69 2.85
N LEU A 34 13.63 -18.59 3.10
CA LEU A 34 14.56 -18.46 4.24
C LEU A 34 13.84 -18.62 5.58
N ALA A 35 12.66 -18.00 5.74
CA ALA A 35 11.87 -18.14 6.97
C ALA A 35 11.48 -19.59 7.22
N VAL A 36 11.02 -20.31 6.20
CA VAL A 36 10.69 -21.75 6.30
C VAL A 36 11.92 -22.55 6.72
N LEU A 37 13.07 -22.33 6.09
CA LEU A 37 14.32 -23.02 6.45
C LEU A 37 14.72 -22.75 7.91
N LEU A 38 14.71 -21.48 8.33
CA LEU A 38 15.10 -21.08 9.68
C LEU A 38 14.14 -21.67 10.74
N VAL A 39 12.83 -21.63 10.50
CA VAL A 39 11.84 -22.21 11.41
C VAL A 39 11.99 -23.73 11.48
N CYS A 40 12.19 -24.41 10.35
CA CYS A 40 12.45 -25.85 10.31
C CYS A 40 13.72 -26.23 11.10
N ILE A 41 14.83 -25.52 10.89
CA ILE A 41 16.08 -25.75 11.63
C ILE A 41 15.86 -25.50 13.13
N GLY A 42 15.16 -24.43 13.50
CA GLY A 42 14.84 -24.11 14.88
C GLY A 42 14.00 -25.21 15.55
N ALA A 43 12.97 -25.72 14.87
CA ALA A 43 12.13 -26.81 15.39
C ALA A 43 12.94 -28.09 15.63
N LEU A 44 13.79 -28.49 14.68
CA LEU A 44 14.66 -29.66 14.81
C LEU A 44 15.69 -29.47 15.95
N ALA A 45 16.27 -28.28 16.07
CA ALA A 45 17.22 -27.95 17.14
C ALA A 45 16.57 -28.02 18.54
N MET A 46 15.27 -27.76 18.65
CA MET A 46 14.48 -27.94 19.87
C MET A 46 14.03 -29.40 20.13
N GLY A 47 14.42 -30.35 19.27
CA GLY A 47 14.14 -31.77 19.43
C GLY A 47 12.85 -32.26 18.77
N ALA A 48 12.19 -31.45 17.92
CA ALA A 48 11.04 -31.90 17.15
C ALA A 48 11.45 -32.99 16.15
N LYS A 49 10.58 -33.98 15.92
CA LYS A 49 10.84 -34.99 14.88
C LYS A 49 10.70 -34.36 13.49
N PRO A 50 11.49 -34.80 12.50
CA PRO A 50 11.37 -34.32 11.12
C PRO A 50 9.96 -34.50 10.53
N THR A 51 9.30 -35.61 10.85
CA THR A 51 7.92 -35.89 10.42
C THR A 51 6.92 -34.90 10.99
N ASP A 52 7.08 -34.54 12.27
CA ASP A 52 6.17 -33.64 12.97
C ASP A 52 6.36 -32.21 12.46
N THR A 53 7.60 -31.81 12.21
CA THR A 53 7.96 -30.51 11.60
C THR A 53 7.38 -30.38 10.19
N ALA A 54 7.53 -31.42 9.36
CA ALA A 54 6.98 -31.43 8.00
C ALA A 54 5.44 -31.39 7.99
N LYS A 55 4.81 -32.13 8.90
CA LYS A 55 3.34 -32.14 9.06
C LYS A 55 2.82 -30.77 9.50
N ALA A 56 3.46 -30.15 10.50
CA ALA A 56 3.08 -28.82 10.96
C ALA A 56 3.18 -27.75 9.85
N PHE A 57 4.23 -27.81 9.02
CA PHE A 57 4.34 -26.94 7.84
C PHE A 57 3.19 -27.19 6.86
N GLY A 58 2.92 -28.45 6.52
CA GLY A 58 1.85 -28.82 5.59
C GLY A 58 0.47 -28.36 6.06
N ASP A 59 0.13 -28.62 7.33
CA ASP A 59 -1.13 -28.21 7.94
C ASP A 59 -1.29 -26.69 7.92
N GLY A 60 -0.22 -25.93 8.21
CA GLY A 60 -0.21 -24.47 8.14
C GLY A 60 -0.32 -23.93 6.71
N PHE A 61 0.33 -24.56 5.73
CA PHE A 61 0.37 -24.10 4.34
C PHE A 61 -1.04 -23.95 3.75
N TRP A 62 -1.93 -24.90 4.03
CA TRP A 62 -3.32 -24.86 3.51
C TRP A 62 -4.12 -23.67 4.03
N SER A 63 -3.79 -23.13 5.21
CA SER A 63 -4.41 -21.90 5.74
C SER A 63 -4.07 -20.64 4.93
N LEU A 64 -2.99 -20.67 4.15
CA LEU A 64 -2.60 -19.54 3.30
C LEU A 64 -3.54 -19.35 2.10
N ILE A 65 -4.24 -20.40 1.65
CA ILE A 65 -5.18 -20.30 0.53
C ILE A 65 -6.35 -19.36 0.87
N PRO A 66 -7.15 -19.61 1.94
CA PRO A 66 -8.23 -18.70 2.30
C PRO A 66 -7.72 -17.31 2.67
N PHE A 67 -6.55 -17.20 3.33
CA PHE A 67 -5.91 -15.91 3.59
C PHE A 67 -5.60 -15.13 2.30
N THR A 68 -4.98 -15.79 1.31
CA THR A 68 -4.65 -15.17 0.02
C THR A 68 -5.91 -14.75 -0.72
N MET A 69 -6.96 -15.56 -0.68
CA MET A 69 -8.27 -15.23 -1.25
C MET A 69 -8.88 -13.98 -0.60
N GLN A 70 -8.85 -13.89 0.73
CA GLN A 70 -9.32 -12.71 1.47
C GLN A 70 -8.55 -11.46 1.05
N MET A 71 -7.22 -11.54 1.00
CA MET A 71 -6.37 -10.42 0.58
C MET A 71 -6.63 -10.01 -0.88
N ALA A 72 -6.85 -10.97 -1.78
CA ALA A 72 -7.21 -10.70 -3.17
C ALA A 72 -8.55 -9.95 -3.27
N PHE A 73 -9.58 -10.36 -2.52
CA PHE A 73 -10.86 -9.66 -2.48
C PHE A 73 -10.75 -8.24 -1.92
N VAL A 74 -9.92 -8.02 -0.89
CA VAL A 74 -9.67 -6.69 -0.34
C VAL A 74 -9.09 -5.76 -1.41
N VAL A 75 -8.09 -6.22 -2.17
CA VAL A 75 -7.43 -5.44 -3.23
C VAL A 75 -8.36 -5.21 -4.42
N ILE A 76 -8.96 -6.28 -4.96
CA ILE A 76 -9.83 -6.20 -6.14
C ILE A 76 -11.07 -5.36 -5.81
N GLY A 77 -11.70 -5.60 -4.67
CA GLY A 77 -12.84 -4.83 -4.20
C GLY A 77 -12.51 -3.35 -4.04
N GLY A 78 -11.36 -3.03 -3.44
CA GLY A 78 -10.85 -1.67 -3.34
C GLY A 78 -10.68 -1.01 -4.71
N TYR A 79 -10.08 -1.70 -5.68
CA TYR A 79 -9.90 -1.21 -7.04
C TYR A 79 -11.22 -0.99 -7.80
N VAL A 80 -12.13 -1.98 -7.74
CA VAL A 80 -13.44 -1.90 -8.42
C VAL A 80 -14.25 -0.73 -7.88
N VAL A 81 -14.29 -0.56 -6.55
CA VAL A 81 -14.98 0.58 -5.93
C VAL A 81 -14.33 1.90 -6.34
N ALA A 82 -13.00 2.02 -6.27
CA ALA A 82 -12.29 3.24 -6.66
C ALA A 82 -12.52 3.65 -8.13
N SER A 83 -12.68 2.66 -9.00
CA SER A 83 -12.82 2.86 -10.46
C SER A 83 -14.27 3.01 -10.90
N SER A 84 -15.22 2.93 -9.97
CA SER A 84 -16.65 2.99 -10.27
C SER A 84 -17.11 4.42 -10.64
N PRO A 85 -18.20 4.56 -11.43
CA PRO A 85 -18.76 5.87 -11.75
C PRO A 85 -19.13 6.74 -10.52
N PRO A 86 -19.68 6.18 -9.43
CA PRO A 86 -19.88 6.93 -8.18
C PRO A 86 -18.58 7.48 -7.59
N ALA A 87 -17.52 6.67 -7.56
CA ALA A 87 -16.22 7.11 -7.04
C ALA A 87 -15.61 8.22 -7.91
N ALA A 88 -15.72 8.11 -9.24
CA ALA A 88 -15.28 9.17 -10.16
C ALA A 88 -15.99 10.51 -9.87
N ARG A 89 -17.32 10.49 -9.70
CA ARG A 89 -18.09 11.69 -9.33
C ARG A 89 -17.69 12.26 -7.98
N LEU A 90 -17.40 11.40 -7.01
CA LEU A 90 -16.91 11.81 -5.69
C LEU A 90 -15.53 12.48 -5.82
N ILE A 91 -14.61 11.89 -6.56
CA ILE A 91 -13.28 12.45 -6.83
C ILE A 91 -13.40 13.83 -7.47
N ASP A 92 -14.25 14.01 -8.47
CA ASP A 92 -14.46 15.32 -9.12
C ASP A 92 -15.06 16.36 -8.17
N ARG A 93 -15.86 15.95 -7.19
CA ARG A 93 -16.35 16.85 -6.13
C ARG A 93 -15.22 17.21 -5.16
N LEU A 94 -14.46 16.22 -4.70
CA LEU A 94 -13.35 16.42 -3.78
C LEU A 94 -12.24 17.29 -4.39
N ALA A 95 -11.98 17.15 -5.70
CA ALA A 95 -10.96 17.92 -6.42
C ALA A 95 -11.28 19.42 -6.52
N ARG A 96 -12.54 19.84 -6.29
CA ARG A 96 -12.96 21.25 -6.30
C ARG A 96 -12.72 21.98 -4.98
N ILE A 97 -12.44 21.25 -3.90
CA ILE A 97 -12.35 21.82 -2.54
C ILE A 97 -11.04 22.61 -2.34
N PRO A 98 -9.85 22.11 -2.71
CA PRO A 98 -8.61 22.84 -2.46
C PRO A 98 -8.49 24.11 -3.29
N SER A 99 -8.10 25.21 -2.65
CA SER A 99 -7.91 26.52 -3.29
C SER A 99 -6.45 26.82 -3.69
N ASN A 100 -5.47 26.07 -3.17
CA ASN A 100 -4.06 26.28 -3.47
C ASN A 100 -3.26 24.96 -3.40
N GLY A 101 -2.05 24.96 -3.97
CA GLY A 101 -1.25 23.74 -4.11
C GLY A 101 -0.90 23.05 -2.79
N ARG A 102 -0.61 23.82 -1.73
CA ARG A 102 -0.25 23.25 -0.42
C ARG A 102 -1.47 22.58 0.23
N SER A 103 -2.63 23.25 0.21
CA SER A 103 -3.86 22.66 0.73
C SER A 103 -4.28 21.43 -0.08
N ALA A 104 -4.02 21.40 -1.40
CA ALA A 104 -4.28 20.24 -2.24
C ALA A 104 -3.47 19.00 -1.82
N VAL A 105 -2.17 19.17 -1.50
CA VAL A 105 -1.32 18.07 -1.01
C VAL A 105 -1.82 17.55 0.34
N CYS A 106 -2.12 18.45 1.29
CA CYS A 106 -2.69 18.05 2.59
C CYS A 106 -4.05 17.37 2.44
N TRP A 107 -4.87 17.83 1.48
CA TRP A 107 -6.17 17.24 1.19
C TRP A 107 -6.04 15.81 0.67
N VAL A 108 -5.10 15.57 -0.26
CA VAL A 108 -4.79 14.21 -0.74
C VAL A 108 -4.36 13.31 0.42
N ALA A 109 -3.47 13.80 1.30
CA ALA A 109 -3.02 13.05 2.47
C ALA A 109 -4.21 12.62 3.35
N LEU A 110 -5.07 13.59 3.69
CA LEU A 110 -6.24 13.34 4.54
C LEU A 110 -7.18 12.32 3.91
N ILE A 111 -7.56 12.52 2.64
CA ILE A 111 -8.50 11.62 1.95
C ILE A 111 -7.90 10.23 1.76
N SER A 112 -6.60 10.12 1.47
CA SER A 112 -5.92 8.84 1.40
C SER A 112 -5.94 8.10 2.75
N MET A 113 -5.64 8.79 3.84
CA MET A 113 -5.71 8.19 5.18
C MET A 113 -7.13 7.75 5.53
N LEU A 114 -8.15 8.59 5.28
CA LEU A 114 -9.54 8.24 5.53
C LEU A 114 -10.00 7.05 4.68
N ALA A 115 -9.65 7.01 3.39
CA ALA A 115 -9.95 5.88 2.53
C ALA A 115 -9.27 4.59 3.03
N SER A 116 -8.04 4.71 3.55
CA SER A 116 -7.26 3.57 4.04
C SER A 116 -7.85 2.97 5.31
N LEU A 117 -8.38 3.80 6.21
CA LEU A 117 -9.10 3.34 7.40
C LEU A 117 -10.34 2.49 7.06
N LEU A 118 -10.98 2.75 5.91
CA LEU A 118 -12.07 1.91 5.42
C LEU A 118 -11.54 0.65 4.75
N ASN A 119 -10.65 0.83 3.77
CA ASN A 119 -10.03 -0.24 3.01
C ASN A 119 -8.69 0.24 2.46
N TRP A 120 -7.59 -0.40 2.87
CA TRP A 120 -6.25 0.00 2.42
C TRP A 120 -6.06 -0.16 0.90
N GLY A 121 -6.70 -1.16 0.27
CA GLY A 121 -6.69 -1.37 -1.18
C GLY A 121 -7.41 -0.24 -1.95
N LEU A 122 -8.52 0.26 -1.42
CA LEU A 122 -9.25 1.41 -1.95
C LEU A 122 -8.37 2.66 -1.94
N SER A 123 -7.69 2.92 -0.81
CA SER A 123 -6.81 4.09 -0.66
C SER A 123 -5.76 4.19 -1.76
N LEU A 124 -5.11 3.08 -2.11
CA LEU A 124 -4.04 3.05 -3.11
C LEU A 124 -4.50 3.62 -4.45
N VAL A 125 -5.68 3.20 -4.90
CA VAL A 125 -6.22 3.57 -6.21
C VAL A 125 -6.88 4.95 -6.12
N PHE A 126 -7.72 5.16 -5.11
CA PHE A 126 -8.49 6.38 -4.95
C PHE A 126 -7.59 7.61 -4.75
N GLY A 127 -6.54 7.51 -3.93
CA GLY A 127 -5.58 8.59 -3.70
C GLY A 127 -4.88 9.01 -4.99
N GLY A 128 -4.40 8.05 -5.79
CA GLY A 128 -3.77 8.32 -7.08
C GLY A 128 -4.73 8.97 -8.09
N LEU A 129 -5.99 8.51 -8.15
CA LEU A 129 -7.01 9.11 -9.01
C LEU A 129 -7.35 10.54 -8.59
N LEU A 130 -7.40 10.83 -7.29
CA LEU A 130 -7.60 12.19 -6.77
C LEU A 130 -6.44 13.12 -7.11
N VAL A 131 -5.19 12.66 -6.96
CA VAL A 131 -4.01 13.42 -7.40
C VAL A 131 -4.09 13.76 -8.88
N ARG A 132 -4.47 12.79 -9.72
CA ARG A 132 -4.64 13.00 -11.16
C ARG A 132 -5.76 14.00 -11.47
N ALA A 133 -6.87 13.97 -10.72
CA ALA A 133 -7.96 14.93 -10.89
C ALA A 133 -7.54 16.36 -10.51
N LEU A 134 -6.83 16.54 -9.39
CA LEU A 134 -6.28 17.82 -8.97
C LEU A 134 -5.22 18.35 -9.96
N ALA A 135 -4.38 17.47 -10.51
CA ALA A 135 -3.35 17.84 -11.48
C ALA A 135 -3.92 18.35 -12.82
N ARG A 136 -5.17 17.99 -13.17
CA ARG A 136 -5.85 18.48 -14.37
C ARG A 136 -6.40 19.91 -14.21
N ARG A 137 -6.44 20.44 -12.99
CA ARG A 137 -6.89 21.82 -12.74
C ARG A 137 -5.82 22.82 -13.17
N THR A 138 -6.13 23.63 -14.18
CA THR A 138 -5.21 24.66 -14.70
C THR A 138 -5.07 25.86 -13.76
N ASP A 139 -6.05 26.09 -12.89
CA ASP A 139 -6.06 27.15 -11.89
C ASP A 139 -5.24 26.80 -10.64
N LEU A 140 -4.84 25.53 -10.47
CA LEU A 140 -4.19 25.02 -9.28
C LEU A 140 -2.72 24.67 -9.53
N LYS A 141 -1.80 25.50 -9.01
CA LYS A 141 -0.36 25.18 -9.02
C LYS A 141 -0.02 24.23 -7.88
N MET A 142 -0.19 22.92 -8.10
CA MET A 142 0.13 21.85 -7.15
C MET A 142 1.41 21.11 -7.56
N ASP A 143 2.29 20.81 -6.61
CA ASP A 143 3.41 19.90 -6.84
C ASP A 143 2.88 18.47 -6.97
N TYR A 144 2.93 17.92 -8.19
CA TYR A 144 2.45 16.58 -8.49
C TYR A 144 3.20 15.48 -7.74
N ARG A 145 4.49 15.68 -7.49
CA ARG A 145 5.34 14.70 -6.79
C ARG A 145 5.01 14.66 -5.30
N ALA A 146 4.83 15.84 -4.71
CA ALA A 146 4.40 15.94 -3.31
C ALA A 146 2.99 15.37 -3.10
N ALA A 147 2.07 15.64 -4.03
CA ALA A 147 0.72 15.07 -4.00
C ALA A 147 0.74 13.54 -4.17
N GLY A 148 1.57 13.01 -5.09
CA GLY A 148 1.79 11.58 -5.24
C GLY A 148 2.35 10.93 -3.97
N ALA A 149 3.33 11.56 -3.31
CA ALA A 149 3.85 11.11 -2.02
C ALA A 149 2.77 11.15 -0.92
N ALA A 150 1.94 12.20 -0.89
CA ALA A 150 0.83 12.32 0.06
C ALA A 150 -0.21 11.21 -0.12
N ALA A 151 -0.46 10.76 -1.35
CA ALA A 151 -1.37 9.64 -1.62
C ALA A 151 -0.86 8.30 -1.06
N TYR A 152 0.43 8.18 -0.74
CA TYR A 152 0.96 7.01 -0.05
C TYR A 152 0.77 7.04 1.46
N LEU A 153 0.37 8.18 2.07
CA LEU A 153 0.20 8.24 3.53
C LEU A 153 -0.92 7.34 4.04
N GLY A 154 -1.95 7.04 3.23
CA GLY A 154 -2.93 6.03 3.59
C GLY A 154 -2.31 4.67 3.84
N LEU A 155 -1.43 4.20 2.95
CA LEU A 155 -0.69 2.95 3.13
C LEU A 155 0.42 3.09 4.18
N GLY A 156 1.13 4.22 4.19
CA GLY A 156 2.33 4.40 5.01
C GLY A 156 2.06 4.70 6.49
N ALA A 157 0.89 5.20 6.85
CA ALA A 157 0.60 5.66 8.21
C ALA A 157 -0.52 4.88 8.92
N VAL A 158 -1.67 4.66 8.26
CA VAL A 158 -2.90 4.24 8.97
C VAL A 158 -3.51 2.93 8.49
N TRP A 159 -2.93 2.27 7.48
CA TRP A 159 -3.50 1.08 6.86
C TRP A 159 -3.82 -0.07 7.84
N ALA A 160 -2.98 -0.25 8.86
CA ALA A 160 -3.14 -1.28 9.87
C ALA A 160 -4.09 -0.88 11.02
N LEU A 161 -4.62 0.34 11.01
CA LEU A 161 -5.53 0.86 12.04
C LEU A 161 -7.00 0.82 11.60
N GLY A 162 -7.26 0.47 10.34
CA GLY A 162 -8.58 0.49 9.74
C GLY A 162 -9.40 -0.79 9.93
N LEU A 163 -10.63 -0.76 9.44
CA LEU A 163 -11.58 -1.89 9.47
C LEU A 163 -11.06 -3.12 8.72
N SER A 164 -10.20 -2.90 7.72
CA SER A 164 -9.56 -3.92 6.88
C SER A 164 -8.25 -4.48 7.45
N SER A 165 -7.87 -4.10 8.68
CA SER A 165 -6.66 -4.58 9.33
C SER A 165 -6.83 -5.99 9.88
N SER A 166 -6.09 -6.95 9.32
CA SER A 166 -6.13 -8.35 9.78
C SER A 166 -5.67 -8.49 11.24
N ALA A 167 -4.68 -7.71 11.69
CA ALA A 167 -4.22 -7.76 13.08
C ALA A 167 -5.29 -7.23 14.05
N ALA A 168 -5.95 -6.13 13.70
CA ALA A 168 -7.04 -5.59 14.53
C ALA A 168 -8.24 -6.54 14.58
N GLN A 169 -8.59 -7.18 13.47
CA GLN A 169 -9.68 -8.16 13.40
C GLN A 169 -9.38 -9.43 14.20
N LEU A 170 -8.15 -9.94 14.15
CA LEU A 170 -7.71 -11.09 14.96
C LEU A 170 -7.75 -10.82 16.46
N GLN A 171 -7.60 -9.55 16.89
CA GLN A 171 -7.71 -9.18 18.30
C GLN A 171 -9.16 -8.91 18.73
N ALA A 172 -10.00 -8.40 17.83
CA ALA A 172 -11.37 -8.03 18.13
C ALA A 172 -12.35 -9.22 18.10
N ASN A 173 -12.05 -10.25 17.29
CA ASN A 173 -12.89 -11.44 17.16
C ASN A 173 -12.18 -12.66 17.78
N PRO A 174 -12.77 -13.31 18.79
CA PRO A 174 -12.20 -14.48 19.46
C PRO A 174 -12.19 -15.75 18.60
#